data_AF-A0A916K194-F1
#
_entry.id   AF-A0A916K194-F1
#
_cell.length_a   1.000
_cell.length_b   1.000
_cell.length_c   1.000
_cell.angle_alpha   90.00
_cell.angle_beta   90.00
_cell.angle_gamma   90.00
#
_symmetry.space_group_name_H-M   'P 1'
#
loop_
_entity.id
_entity.type
_entity.pdbx_description
1 polymer ?
#
loop_
_entity_poly.entity_id
_entity_poly.type
_entity_poly.pdbx_seq_one_letter_code
_entity_poly.pdbx_strand_id
1 'polypeptide(L)'
;MSQQLPNPQVPSNWFVDPVFLGVPGVRRDEEDNPLAWQADALCAQTDPEAFFPEKGGSTREAKRICDGCEVRSECLDYALENDERFGIWGGLSERERRKLRREAI
;
A
#
# COMPACT_ATOMS: atom_id res chain seq x y z
N MET A 1 45.32 3.37 -2.56
CA MET A 1 45.11 2.24 -1.63
C MET A 1 44.98 2.81 -0.22
N SER A 2 43.84 3.42 0.12
CA SER A 2 43.57 3.90 1.49
C SER A 2 42.76 2.84 2.21
N GLN A 3 43.41 2.09 3.10
CA GLN A 3 42.72 1.21 4.04
C GLN A 3 42.25 2.09 5.20
N GLN A 4 40.96 2.45 5.18
CA GLN A 4 40.30 3.13 6.28
C GLN A 4 40.17 2.13 7.44
N LEU A 5 40.87 2.37 8.55
CA LEU A 5 40.76 1.56 9.76
C LEU A 5 39.34 1.70 10.36
N PRO A 6 38.69 0.61 10.82
CA PRO A 6 37.34 0.68 11.34
C PRO A 6 37.27 1.45 12.67
N ASN A 7 36.26 2.31 12.78
CA ASN A 7 35.94 3.09 13.97
C ASN A 7 35.65 2.15 15.17
N PRO A 8 36.35 2.30 16.31
CA PRO A 8 36.25 1.38 17.46
C PRO A 8 34.89 1.36 18.18
N GLN A 9 33.95 2.23 17.78
CA GLN A 9 32.60 2.27 18.35
C GLN A 9 31.56 1.42 17.61
N VAL A 10 31.93 0.80 16.50
CA VAL A 10 30.99 0.00 15.71
C VAL A 10 31.16 -1.48 16.07
N PRO A 11 30.13 -2.15 16.63
CA PRO A 11 30.19 -3.57 16.95
C PRO A 11 30.53 -4.41 15.72
N SER A 12 31.30 -5.49 15.89
CA SER A 12 31.79 -6.35 14.80
C SER A 12 30.69 -7.02 13.97
N ASN A 13 29.41 -6.89 14.32
CA ASN A 13 28.27 -7.45 13.61
C ASN A 13 27.37 -6.36 12.99
N TRP A 14 27.84 -5.12 12.88
CA TRP A 14 27.08 -4.03 12.25
C TRP A 14 26.78 -4.26 10.75
N PHE A 15 27.54 -5.12 10.09
CA PHE A 15 27.30 -5.54 8.71
C PHE A 15 26.20 -6.60 8.61
N VAL A 16 25.75 -7.16 9.73
CA VAL A 16 24.72 -8.18 9.72
C VAL A 16 23.38 -7.49 9.60
N ASP A 17 22.80 -7.61 8.42
CA ASP A 17 21.46 -7.10 8.14
C ASP A 17 20.43 -7.76 9.08
N PRO A 18 19.62 -6.99 9.84
CA PRO A 18 18.51 -7.53 10.65
C PRO A 18 17.57 -8.43 9.86
N VAL A 19 17.47 -8.21 8.54
CA VAL A 19 16.75 -9.05 7.58
C VAL A 19 17.33 -10.48 7.50
N PHE A 20 18.66 -10.60 7.50
CA PHE A 20 19.37 -11.88 7.49
C PHE A 20 19.20 -12.61 8.83
N LEU A 21 19.08 -11.86 9.92
CA LEU A 21 18.87 -12.39 11.28
C LEU A 21 17.43 -12.84 11.57
N GLY A 22 16.50 -12.62 10.64
CA GLY A 22 15.10 -13.05 10.80
C GLY A 22 14.39 -12.31 11.94
N VAL A 23 14.77 -11.05 12.19
CA VAL A 23 14.14 -10.21 13.21
C VAL A 23 12.67 -9.98 12.84
N PRO A 24 11.70 -10.32 13.72
CA PRO A 24 10.29 -10.07 13.46
C PRO A 24 10.01 -8.60 13.12
N GLY A 25 9.29 -8.33 12.03
CA GLY A 25 8.90 -6.97 11.60
C GLY A 25 9.87 -6.28 10.64
N VAL A 26 11.02 -6.89 10.32
CA VAL A 26 11.93 -6.39 9.27
C VAL A 26 11.65 -7.13 7.96
N ARG A 27 11.10 -6.44 6.97
CA ARG A 27 10.75 -7.03 5.65
C ARG A 27 12.02 -7.19 4.79
N ARG A 28 12.18 -8.35 4.11
CA ARG A 28 13.13 -8.52 2.99
C ARG A 28 12.57 -7.74 1.82
N ASP A 29 13.37 -6.88 1.20
CA ASP A 29 13.01 -6.23 -0.06
C ASP A 29 12.98 -7.23 -1.25
N GLU A 30 13.26 -8.52 -1.04
CA GLU A 30 13.40 -9.55 -2.09
C GLU A 30 12.13 -10.35 -2.44
N GLU A 31 10.93 -9.86 -2.11
CA GLU A 31 9.73 -10.23 -2.89
C GLU A 31 9.28 -8.96 -3.64
N ASP A 32 9.87 -8.73 -4.82
CA ASP A 32 9.50 -7.71 -5.83
C ASP A 32 8.09 -7.95 -6.40
N ASN A 33 7.11 -8.22 -5.55
CA ASN A 33 5.72 -8.23 -5.94
C ASN A 33 5.18 -6.80 -5.76
N PRO A 34 5.01 -6.01 -6.84
CA PRO A 34 4.45 -4.66 -6.74
C PRO A 34 3.02 -4.64 -6.17
N LEU A 35 2.38 -5.81 -6.02
CA LEU A 35 1.07 -5.99 -5.44
C LEU A 35 1.10 -6.57 -4.01
N ALA A 36 2.27 -6.68 -3.37
CA ALA A 36 2.39 -7.22 -2.01
C ALA A 36 1.51 -6.47 -0.98
N TRP A 37 1.31 -5.16 -1.20
CA TRP A 37 0.42 -4.33 -0.38
C TRP A 37 -1.03 -4.83 -0.35
N GLN A 38 -1.50 -5.58 -1.36
CA GLN A 38 -2.87 -6.10 -1.37
C GLN A 38 -3.13 -7.11 -0.25
N ALA A 39 -2.10 -7.79 0.25
CA ALA A 39 -2.23 -8.73 1.37
C ALA A 39 -2.65 -8.04 2.67
N ASP A 40 -2.31 -6.76 2.81
CA ASP A 40 -2.60 -5.92 3.99
C ASP A 40 -3.89 -5.09 3.80
N ALA A 41 -4.66 -5.34 2.74
CA ALA A 41 -5.89 -4.60 2.44
C ALA A 41 -7.06 -4.98 3.36
N LEU A 42 -7.53 -4.03 4.17
CA LEU A 42 -8.65 -4.25 5.11
C LEU A 42 -9.95 -4.70 4.41
N CYS A 43 -10.18 -4.26 3.17
CA CYS A 43 -11.39 -4.62 2.42
C CYS A 43 -11.52 -6.12 2.16
N ALA A 44 -10.42 -6.87 2.10
CA ALA A 44 -10.43 -8.32 1.91
C ALA A 44 -11.10 -9.08 3.08
N GLN A 45 -11.29 -8.41 4.23
CA GLN A 45 -11.91 -8.95 5.44
C GLN A 45 -13.37 -8.53 5.59
N THR A 46 -13.96 -7.93 4.56
CA THR A 46 -15.31 -7.34 4.59
C THR A 46 -16.16 -7.84 3.42
N ASP A 47 -17.43 -7.44 3.36
CA ASP A 47 -18.31 -7.79 2.24
C ASP A 47 -17.85 -7.07 0.95
N PRO A 48 -17.46 -7.81 -0.11
CA PRO A 48 -17.01 -7.22 -1.37
C PRO A 48 -18.10 -6.37 -2.07
N GLU A 49 -19.39 -6.68 -1.85
CA GLU A 49 -20.49 -5.93 -2.48
C GLU A 49 -20.53 -4.46 -2.04
N ALA A 50 -20.03 -4.15 -0.84
CA ALA A 50 -19.91 -2.77 -0.36
C ALA A 50 -18.97 -1.93 -1.25
N PHE A 51 -17.95 -2.56 -1.85
CA PHE A 51 -16.93 -1.90 -2.68
C PHE A 51 -17.33 -1.82 -4.15
N PHE A 52 -18.31 -2.60 -4.59
CA PHE A 52 -18.84 -2.60 -5.95
C PHE A 52 -20.35 -2.32 -5.98
N PRO A 53 -20.81 -1.15 -5.48
CA PRO A 53 -22.23 -0.87 -5.40
C PRO A 53 -22.89 -0.76 -6.78
N GLU A 54 -24.12 -1.25 -6.88
CA GLU A 54 -24.97 -1.02 -8.05
C GLU A 54 -25.21 0.47 -8.31
N LYS A 55 -25.73 0.80 -9.49
CA LYS A 55 -26.02 2.19 -9.88
C LYS A 55 -27.00 2.83 -8.88
N GLY A 56 -26.51 3.82 -8.12
CA GLY A 56 -27.29 4.52 -7.10
C GLY A 56 -27.15 3.93 -5.69
N GLY A 57 -26.38 2.85 -5.53
CA GLY A 57 -26.02 2.27 -4.24
C GLY A 57 -25.16 3.20 -3.38
N SER A 58 -25.18 2.96 -2.07
CA SER A 58 -24.42 3.75 -1.10
C SER A 58 -22.93 3.40 -1.16
N THR A 59 -22.08 4.43 -1.22
CA THR A 59 -20.61 4.28 -1.12
C THR A 59 -20.09 4.52 0.29
N ARG A 60 -20.98 4.85 1.25
CA ARG A 60 -20.60 5.33 2.58
C ARG A 60 -19.86 4.26 3.40
N GLU A 61 -20.28 3.01 3.27
CA GLU A 61 -19.70 1.91 4.03
C GLU A 61 -18.28 1.58 3.56
N ALA A 62 -18.10 1.32 2.26
CA ALA A 62 -16.77 1.09 1.70
C ALA A 62 -15.80 2.23 2.00
N LYS A 63 -16.25 3.49 1.91
CA LYS A 63 -15.41 4.64 2.26
C LYS A 63 -14.96 4.61 3.72
N ARG A 64 -15.87 4.31 4.65
CA ARG A 64 -15.55 4.19 6.08
C ARG A 64 -14.53 3.08 6.35
N ILE A 65 -14.65 1.95 5.65
CA ILE A 65 -13.68 0.86 5.75
C ILE A 65 -12.32 1.31 5.20
N CYS A 66 -12.30 1.96 4.03
CA CYS A 66 -11.07 2.49 3.45
C CYS A 66 -10.35 3.49 4.37
N ASP A 67 -11.08 4.33 5.11
CA ASP A 67 -10.47 5.34 6.00
C ASP A 67 -9.63 4.72 7.13
N GLY A 68 -9.87 3.45 7.48
CA GLY A 68 -9.07 2.69 8.45
C GLY A 68 -8.06 1.73 7.81
N CYS A 69 -7.91 1.74 6.49
CA CYS A 69 -7.03 0.82 5.76
C CYS A 69 -5.61 1.38 5.67
N GLU A 70 -4.60 0.61 6.06
CA GLU A 70 -3.20 1.06 6.06
C GLU A 70 -2.64 1.24 4.64
N VAL A 71 -3.06 0.41 3.70
CA VAL A 71 -2.62 0.43 2.28
C VAL A 71 -3.50 1.32 1.38
N ARG A 72 -4.19 2.31 1.97
CA ARG A 72 -5.16 3.17 1.26
C ARG A 72 -4.50 3.97 0.12
N SER A 73 -3.28 4.45 0.34
CA SER A 73 -2.55 5.28 -0.61
C SER A 73 -2.10 4.46 -1.82
N GLU A 74 -1.45 3.32 -1.57
CA GLU A 74 -1.01 2.35 -2.57
C GLU A 74 -2.18 1.84 -3.42
N CYS A 75 -3.32 1.58 -2.77
CA CYS A 75 -4.57 1.20 -3.44
C CYS A 75 -5.09 2.31 -4.37
N LEU A 76 -5.02 3.57 -3.95
CA LEU A 76 -5.44 4.69 -4.79
C LEU A 76 -4.51 4.86 -5.99
N ASP A 77 -3.20 4.83 -5.74
CA ASP A 77 -2.18 5.00 -6.78
C ASP A 77 -2.32 3.90 -7.83
N TYR A 78 -2.46 2.65 -7.41
CA TYR A 78 -2.76 1.53 -8.30
C TYR A 78 -4.00 1.79 -9.16
N ALA A 79 -5.11 2.25 -8.58
CA ALA A 79 -6.33 2.53 -9.32
C ALA A 79 -6.19 3.69 -10.32
N LEU A 80 -5.32 4.66 -10.02
CA LEU A 80 -4.98 5.77 -10.90
C LEU A 80 -3.94 5.38 -11.97
N GLU A 81 -3.09 4.40 -11.75
CA GLU A 81 -2.17 3.93 -12.79
C GLU A 81 -2.89 3.02 -13.79
N ASN A 82 -3.79 2.17 -13.29
CA ASN A 82 -4.44 1.12 -14.08
C ASN A 82 -5.80 1.53 -14.70
N ASP A 83 -6.22 2.79 -14.51
CA ASP A 83 -7.54 3.29 -14.96
C ASP A 83 -8.70 2.40 -14.47
N GLU A 84 -8.67 2.02 -13.18
CA GLU A 84 -9.72 1.18 -12.62
C GLU A 84 -11.08 1.90 -12.71
N ARG A 85 -12.04 1.28 -13.40
CA ARG A 85 -13.30 1.94 -13.81
C ARG A 85 -14.48 1.65 -12.90
N PHE A 86 -14.34 0.66 -12.03
CA PHE A 86 -15.43 0.20 -11.18
C PHE A 86 -15.01 0.21 -9.72
N GLY A 87 -16.01 0.25 -8.86
CA GLY A 87 -15.85 0.15 -7.42
C GLY A 87 -15.12 1.31 -6.73
N ILE A 88 -14.95 1.12 -5.43
CA ILE A 88 -14.29 2.04 -4.50
C ILE A 88 -12.85 1.60 -4.30
N TRP A 89 -11.91 2.49 -4.64
CA TRP A 89 -10.47 2.27 -4.51
C TRP A 89 -9.86 3.43 -3.74
N GLY A 90 -9.01 3.15 -2.75
CA GLY A 90 -8.38 4.18 -1.92
C GLY A 90 -9.38 5.12 -1.23
N GLY A 91 -10.60 4.66 -0.95
CA GLY A 91 -11.69 5.47 -0.39
C GLY A 91 -12.36 6.41 -1.39
N LEU A 92 -12.10 6.29 -2.70
CA LEU A 92 -12.68 7.12 -3.75
C LEU A 92 -13.49 6.28 -4.73
N SER A 93 -14.64 6.82 -5.16
CA SER A 93 -15.39 6.30 -6.30
C SER A 93 -14.72 6.64 -7.62
N GLU A 94 -15.07 5.94 -8.70
CA GLU A 94 -14.58 6.24 -10.06
C GLU A 94 -14.77 7.72 -10.42
N ARG A 95 -15.95 8.28 -10.12
CA ARG A 95 -16.25 9.70 -10.40
C ARG A 95 -15.32 10.65 -9.66
N GLU A 96 -14.95 10.32 -8.43
CA GLU A 96 -14.03 11.10 -7.62
C GLU A 96 -12.59 10.96 -8.10
N ARG A 97 -12.14 9.74 -8.44
CA ARG A 97 -10.82 9.51 -9.06
C ARG A 97 -10.67 10.27 -10.38
N ARG A 98 -11.71 10.27 -11.22
CA ARG A 98 -11.75 11.07 -12.45
C ARG A 98 -11.65 12.57 -12.19
N LYS A 99 -12.26 13.07 -11.12
CA LYS A 99 -12.15 14.48 -10.73
C LYS A 99 -10.71 14.79 -10.31
N LEU A 100 -10.13 13.95 -9.45
CA LEU A 100 -8.77 14.09 -8.96
C LEU A 100 -7.74 14.12 -10.11
N ARG A 101 -7.88 13.21 -11.10
CA ARG A 101 -7.02 13.23 -12.31
C ARG A 101 -7.09 14.54 -13.09
N ARG A 102 -8.27 15.16 -13.18
CA ARG A 102 -8.45 16.42 -13.91
C ARG A 102 -7.87 17.62 -13.16
N GLU A 103 -7.79 17.55 -11.84
CA GLU A 103 -7.23 18.62 -11.00
C GLU A 103 -5.69 18.56 -10.92
N ALA A 104 -5.10 17.41 -11.24
CA ALA A 104 -3.64 17.22 -11.29
C ALA A 104 -2.99 17.68 -12.62
N ILE A 105 -3.78 18.17 -13.58
CA ILE A 105 -3.35 18.70 -14.88
C ILE A 105 -3.47 20.22 -14.86
#